data_AF-A0A1F3W565-F1
#
_entry.id   AF-A0A1F3W565-F1
#
_cell.length_a   1.000
_cell.length_b   1.000
_cell.length_c   1.000
_cell.angle_alpha   90.00
_cell.angle_beta   90.00
_cell.angle_gamma   90.00
#
_symmetry.space_group_name_H-M   'P 1'
#
loop_
_entity.id
_entity.type
_entity.pdbx_description
1 polymer ?
#
loop_
_entity_poly.entity_id
_entity_poly.type
_entity_poly.pdbx_seq_one_letter_code
_entity_poly.pdbx_strand_id
1 'polypeptide(L)'
;FIALSYYPELNDARIEFKTAKIKTTLNARPTALSLLFRSKAKRRYVIRINSQVKDSVISFHAIPFNAKVGVLGHEFAHILDYRQRNFFQVLGRMFAYSRKKSKAKFEQEIDAVAIDKGFGWQLYDWSTYVLEQSNATAKYKAFKREIYLTPTQIEQRISEGL
;
A
#
# COMPACT_ATOMS: atom_id res chain seq x y z
N PHE A 1 -3.11 -3.09 14.77
CA PHE A 1 -4.31 -3.92 14.92
C PHE A 1 -5.55 -3.30 14.27
N ILE A 2 -5.79 -1.98 14.39
CA ILE A 2 -6.95 -1.30 13.78
C ILE A 2 -7.06 -1.53 12.26
N ALA A 3 -6.02 -1.26 11.48
CA ALA A 3 -6.12 -1.43 10.03
C ALA A 3 -6.40 -2.89 9.59
N LEU A 4 -5.92 -3.89 10.34
CA LEU A 4 -6.13 -5.30 9.98
C LEU A 4 -7.56 -5.78 10.28
N SER A 5 -8.26 -5.20 11.27
CA SER A 5 -9.60 -5.64 11.65
C SER A 5 -10.67 -5.38 10.58
N TYR A 6 -10.39 -4.53 9.59
CA TYR A 6 -11.26 -4.27 8.44
C TYR A 6 -11.02 -5.26 7.27
N TYR A 7 -10.05 -6.17 7.40
CA TYR A 7 -9.75 -7.21 6.42
C TYR A 7 -9.96 -8.61 7.02
N PRO A 8 -11.21 -9.01 7.33
CA PRO A 8 -11.49 -10.34 7.87
C PRO A 8 -10.99 -11.48 6.96
N GLU A 9 -10.86 -11.24 5.66
CA GLU A 9 -10.30 -12.19 4.70
C GLU A 9 -8.81 -12.49 4.90
N LEU A 10 -8.13 -11.70 5.74
CA LEU A 10 -6.73 -11.84 6.08
C LEU A 10 -6.50 -12.40 7.49
N ASN A 11 -7.55 -12.81 8.21
CA ASN A 11 -7.43 -13.31 9.59
C ASN A 11 -6.51 -14.53 9.74
N ASP A 12 -6.47 -15.40 8.73
CA ASP A 12 -5.59 -16.58 8.69
C ASP A 12 -4.28 -16.32 7.90
N ALA A 13 -4.09 -15.11 7.37
CA ALA A 13 -2.93 -14.77 6.57
C ALA A 13 -1.68 -14.62 7.45
N ARG A 14 -0.58 -15.26 7.03
CA ARG A 14 0.72 -15.08 7.69
C ARG A 14 1.40 -13.83 7.16
N ILE A 15 1.32 -12.72 7.89
CA ILE A 15 1.89 -11.42 7.54
C ILE A 15 3.03 -11.09 8.51
N GLU A 16 4.24 -10.92 7.99
CA GLU A 16 5.42 -10.54 8.77
C GLU A 16 5.77 -9.06 8.51
N PHE A 17 6.14 -8.33 9.55
CA PHE A 17 6.69 -6.97 9.42
C PHE A 17 8.21 -7.04 9.55
N LYS A 18 8.93 -6.38 8.63
CA LYS A 18 10.38 -6.28 8.74
C LYS A 18 10.94 -4.98 8.19
N THR A 19 12.07 -4.56 8.71
CA THR A 19 12.85 -3.45 8.18
C THR A 19 13.63 -3.88 6.94
N ALA A 20 13.64 -3.05 5.89
CA ALA A 20 14.42 -3.32 4.67
C ALA A 20 14.82 -2.02 3.96
N LYS A 21 15.90 -2.08 3.17
CA LYS A 21 16.28 -0.98 2.26
C LYS A 21 15.35 -0.98 1.04
N ILE A 22 14.38 -0.06 1.01
CA ILE A 22 13.40 0.09 -0.08
C ILE A 22 13.31 1.57 -0.51
N LYS A 23 12.64 1.87 -1.63
CA LYS A 23 12.52 3.23 -2.19
C LYS A 23 11.26 3.98 -1.74
N THR A 24 10.34 3.30 -1.07
CA THR A 24 9.06 3.82 -0.56
C THR A 24 9.03 3.70 0.96
N THR A 25 8.05 4.30 1.62
CA THR A 25 7.87 4.20 3.08
C THR A 25 7.58 2.76 3.51
N LEU A 26 6.61 2.11 2.85
CA LEU A 26 6.29 0.69 3.00
C LEU A 26 6.12 0.02 1.63
N ASN A 27 6.12 -1.31 1.62
CA ASN A 27 5.44 -2.10 0.60
C ASN A 27 5.11 -3.51 1.14
N ALA A 28 4.02 -4.07 0.65
CA ALA A 28 3.61 -5.44 0.86
C ALA A 28 3.97 -6.32 -0.35
N ARG A 29 4.32 -7.58 -0.10
CA ARG A 29 4.47 -8.59 -1.15
C ARG A 29 4.35 -10.01 -0.59
N PRO A 30 3.99 -11.00 -1.42
CA PRO A 30 4.17 -12.39 -1.06
C PRO A 30 5.67 -12.73 -0.97
N THR A 31 6.01 -13.68 -0.10
CA THR A 31 7.37 -14.24 -0.07
C THR A 31 7.56 -15.19 -1.25
N ALA A 32 8.71 -15.09 -1.94
CA ALA A 32 8.97 -15.81 -3.19
C ALA A 32 8.78 -17.33 -3.04
N LEU A 33 9.36 -17.93 -1.99
CA LEU A 33 9.20 -19.36 -1.71
C LEU A 33 7.73 -19.75 -1.48
N SER A 34 6.97 -18.92 -0.75
CA SER A 34 5.54 -19.22 -0.53
C SER A 34 4.72 -19.07 -1.80
N LEU A 35 5.08 -18.14 -2.68
CA LEU A 35 4.37 -17.89 -3.93
C LEU A 35 4.58 -19.04 -4.92
N LEU A 36 5.77 -19.64 -4.94
CA LEU A 36 6.14 -20.77 -5.80
C LEU A 36 5.66 -22.11 -5.28
N PHE A 37 5.78 -22.36 -3.97
CA PHE A 37 5.65 -23.71 -3.40
C PHE A 37 4.43 -23.91 -2.49
N ARG A 38 3.57 -22.90 -2.31
CA ARG A 38 2.37 -23.02 -1.46
C ARG A 38 1.08 -22.67 -2.19
N SER A 39 0.00 -23.33 -1.80
CA SER A 39 -1.35 -22.99 -2.22
C SER A 39 -1.72 -21.56 -1.79
N LYS A 40 -2.70 -20.95 -2.48
CA LYS A 40 -3.16 -19.57 -2.22
C LYS A 40 -3.40 -19.30 -0.73
N ALA A 41 -4.11 -20.20 -0.04
CA ALA A 41 -4.45 -20.08 1.37
C ALA A 41 -3.25 -20.16 2.33
N LYS A 42 -2.14 -20.82 1.93
CA LYS A 42 -0.95 -21.01 2.77
C LYS A 42 0.19 -20.04 2.45
N ARG A 43 -0.04 -19.09 1.54
CA ARG A 43 0.96 -18.07 1.17
C ARG A 43 1.32 -17.21 2.37
N ARG A 44 2.57 -16.74 2.36
CA ARG A 44 3.11 -15.86 3.40
C ARG A 44 3.41 -14.51 2.78
N TYR A 45 3.10 -13.46 3.51
CA TYR A 45 3.26 -12.08 3.09
C TYR A 45 4.26 -11.38 3.99
N VAL A 46 4.88 -10.35 3.45
CA VAL A 46 5.76 -9.49 4.21
C VAL A 46 5.46 -8.03 3.89
N ILE A 47 5.26 -7.24 4.94
CA ILE A 47 5.23 -5.79 4.88
C ILE A 47 6.63 -5.30 5.25
N ARG A 48 7.27 -4.63 4.30
CA ARG A 48 8.63 -4.08 4.49
C ARG A 48 8.53 -2.61 4.84
N ILE A 49 9.10 -2.22 5.96
CA ILE A 49 9.22 -0.84 6.41
C ILE A 49 10.61 -0.34 6.01
N ASN A 50 10.70 0.86 5.45
CA ASN A 50 11.98 1.40 5.03
C ASN A 50 12.92 1.62 6.21
N SER A 51 14.12 1.05 6.15
CA SER A 51 15.16 1.27 7.15
C SER A 51 16.03 2.49 6.85
N GLN A 52 15.94 3.08 5.65
CA GLN A 52 16.67 4.30 5.31
C GLN A 52 15.83 5.52 5.67
N VAL A 53 16.20 6.16 6.78
CA VAL A 53 15.80 7.56 7.06
C VAL A 53 16.81 8.45 6.34
N LYS A 54 16.69 8.53 5.01
CA LYS A 54 17.34 9.59 4.23
C LYS A 54 16.27 10.65 3.94
N ASP A 55 16.69 11.90 3.79
CA ASP A 55 15.82 13.05 3.49
C ASP A 55 14.95 12.87 2.21
N SER A 56 15.17 11.79 1.45
CA SER A 56 14.42 11.44 0.25
C SER A 56 13.07 10.77 0.51
N VAL A 57 12.86 10.08 1.64
CA VAL A 57 11.65 9.27 1.91
C VAL A 57 11.13 9.52 3.33
N ILE A 58 9.81 9.47 3.48
CA ILE A 58 9.13 9.63 4.76
C ILE A 58 9.46 8.46 5.70
N SER A 59 9.97 8.77 6.88
CA SER A 59 10.12 7.82 7.98
C SER A 59 8.77 7.37 8.50
N PHE A 60 8.54 6.07 8.63
CA PHE A 60 7.28 5.53 9.15
C PHE A 60 6.93 6.07 10.54
N HIS A 61 7.92 6.30 11.39
CA HIS A 61 7.70 6.78 12.76
C HIS A 61 7.15 8.20 12.82
N ALA A 62 7.49 9.05 11.85
CA ALA A 62 7.07 10.46 11.79
C ALA A 62 5.63 10.65 11.28
N ILE A 63 5.01 9.61 10.73
CA ILE A 63 3.66 9.69 10.15
C ILE A 63 2.62 9.85 11.28
N PRO A 64 1.68 10.81 11.16
CA PRO A 64 0.54 10.93 12.08
C PRO A 64 -0.26 9.63 12.18
N PHE A 65 -0.90 9.40 13.32
CA PHE A 65 -1.56 8.13 13.58
C PHE A 65 -2.61 7.76 12.53
N ASN A 66 -3.50 8.68 12.16
CA ASN A 66 -4.56 8.42 11.18
C ASN A 66 -3.98 8.06 9.79
N ALA A 67 -2.96 8.80 9.35
CA ALA A 67 -2.21 8.50 8.14
C ALA A 67 -1.46 7.15 8.21
N LYS A 68 -0.94 6.74 9.38
CA LYS A 68 -0.35 5.39 9.58
C LYS A 68 -1.41 4.31 9.37
N VAL A 69 -2.62 4.51 9.89
CA VAL A 69 -3.74 3.58 9.67
C VAL A 69 -4.05 3.48 8.19
N GLY A 70 -4.08 4.60 7.46
CA GLY A 70 -4.38 4.65 6.03
C GLY A 70 -3.34 3.93 5.18
N VAL A 71 -2.06 4.24 5.37
CA VAL A 71 -0.99 3.57 4.61
C VAL A 71 -0.92 2.07 4.93
N LEU A 72 -1.18 1.66 6.17
CA LEU A 72 -1.29 0.23 6.51
C LEU A 72 -2.52 -0.43 5.86
N GLY A 73 -3.67 0.27 5.81
CA GLY A 73 -4.85 -0.18 5.09
C GLY A 73 -4.53 -0.45 3.61
N HIS A 74 -3.83 0.47 2.95
CA HIS A 74 -3.32 0.26 1.58
C HIS A 74 -2.42 -0.98 1.46
N GLU A 75 -1.48 -1.18 2.38
CA GLU A 75 -0.61 -2.38 2.35
C GLU A 75 -1.41 -3.68 2.57
N PHE A 76 -2.47 -3.66 3.37
CA PHE A 76 -3.36 -4.82 3.51
C PHE A 76 -4.24 -5.04 2.28
N ALA A 77 -4.67 -3.98 1.59
CA ALA A 77 -5.36 -4.09 0.29
C ALA A 77 -4.46 -4.77 -0.77
N HIS A 78 -3.16 -4.47 -0.81
CA HIS A 78 -2.19 -5.22 -1.64
C HIS A 78 -2.20 -6.72 -1.29
N ILE A 79 -2.17 -7.07 0.01
CA ILE A 79 -2.18 -8.47 0.45
C ILE A 79 -3.48 -9.18 0.05
N LEU A 80 -4.62 -8.50 0.17
CA LEU A 80 -5.92 -9.01 -0.26
C LEU A 80 -5.93 -9.31 -1.78
N ASP A 81 -5.48 -8.37 -2.62
CA ASP A 81 -5.36 -8.57 -4.07
C ASP A 81 -4.46 -9.78 -4.41
N TYR A 82 -3.29 -9.88 -3.76
CA TYR A 82 -2.39 -11.03 -3.97
C TYR A 82 -2.99 -12.37 -3.50
N ARG A 83 -3.81 -12.37 -2.46
CA ARG A 83 -4.45 -13.57 -1.92
C ARG A 83 -5.48 -14.15 -2.90
N GLN A 84 -6.22 -13.31 -3.60
CA GLN A 84 -7.25 -13.74 -4.55
C GLN A 84 -6.64 -14.27 -5.86
N ARG A 85 -5.41 -13.87 -6.18
CA ARG A 85 -4.73 -14.16 -7.46
C ARG A 85 -3.99 -15.48 -7.52
N ASN A 86 -3.93 -16.10 -8.70
CA ASN A 86 -3.02 -17.21 -8.98
C ASN A 86 -1.57 -16.71 -9.20
N PHE A 87 -0.62 -17.63 -9.34
CA PHE A 87 0.81 -17.32 -9.49
C PHE A 87 1.08 -16.34 -10.64
N PHE A 88 0.56 -16.62 -11.84
CA PHE A 88 0.77 -15.79 -13.03
C PHE A 88 0.12 -14.41 -12.89
N GLN A 89 -1.03 -14.32 -12.25
CA GLN A 89 -1.69 -13.04 -11.97
C GLN A 89 -0.87 -12.17 -11.00
N VAL A 90 -0.24 -12.78 -9.98
CA VAL A 90 0.68 -12.05 -9.09
C VAL A 90 1.93 -11.61 -9.85
N LEU A 91 2.48 -12.44 -10.73
CA LEU A 91 3.58 -12.03 -11.62
C LEU A 91 3.17 -10.85 -12.51
N GLY A 92 1.95 -10.87 -13.06
CA GLY A 92 1.39 -9.74 -13.82
C GLY A 92 1.34 -8.45 -13.01
N ARG A 93 0.90 -8.50 -11.74
CA ARG A 93 0.96 -7.35 -10.82
C ARG A 93 2.40 -6.87 -10.61
N MET A 94 3.36 -7.77 -10.41
CA MET A 94 4.77 -7.39 -10.27
C MET A 94 5.34 -6.78 -11.55
N PHE A 95 4.95 -7.28 -12.72
CA PHE A 95 5.35 -6.73 -14.02
C PHE A 95 4.74 -5.35 -14.31
N ALA A 96 3.57 -5.04 -13.74
CA ALA A 96 2.97 -3.71 -13.87
C ALA A 96 3.89 -2.60 -13.36
N TYR A 97 4.78 -2.88 -12.41
CA TYR A 97 5.77 -1.92 -11.90
C TYR A 97 6.85 -1.53 -12.92
N SER A 98 7.00 -2.27 -14.02
CA SER A 98 7.97 -1.97 -15.09
C SER A 98 7.54 -0.79 -15.97
N ARG A 99 6.24 -0.46 -16.01
CA ARG A 99 5.69 0.64 -16.82
C ARG A 99 4.95 1.63 -15.93
N LYS A 100 5.27 2.91 -16.06
CA LYS A 100 4.72 3.98 -15.21
C LYS A 100 3.19 4.02 -15.17
N LYS A 101 2.54 3.98 -16.35
CA LYS A 101 1.08 3.97 -16.47
C LYS A 101 0.44 2.73 -15.84
N SER A 102 1.05 1.55 -16.03
CA SER A 102 0.56 0.30 -15.44
C SER A 102 0.72 0.28 -13.93
N LYS A 103 1.83 0.83 -13.42
CA LYS A 103 2.06 1.02 -11.98
C LYS A 103 1.01 1.95 -11.37
N ALA A 104 0.78 3.12 -11.99
CA ALA A 104 -0.21 4.08 -11.51
C ALA A 104 -1.61 3.45 -11.44
N LYS A 105 -2.02 2.77 -12.52
CA LYS A 105 -3.31 2.05 -12.55
C LYS A 105 -3.41 1.03 -11.41
N PHE A 106 -2.37 0.23 -11.18
CA PHE A 106 -2.41 -0.78 -10.12
C PHE A 106 -2.48 -0.15 -8.73
N GLU A 107 -1.66 0.86 -8.43
CA GLU A 107 -1.64 1.50 -7.12
C GLU A 107 -2.96 2.24 -6.84
N GLN A 108 -3.56 2.89 -7.85
CA GLN A 108 -4.88 3.52 -7.74
C GLN A 108 -6.03 2.50 -7.58
N GLU A 109 -5.94 1.32 -8.20
CA GLU A 109 -6.86 0.21 -7.93
C GLU A 109 -6.77 -0.25 -6.47
N ILE A 110 -5.56 -0.29 -5.90
CA ILE A 110 -5.35 -0.66 -4.50
C ILE A 110 -5.84 0.43 -3.55
N ASP A 111 -5.62 1.71 -3.87
CA ASP A 111 -6.21 2.81 -3.12
C ASP A 111 -7.74 2.70 -3.10
N ALA A 112 -8.36 2.37 -4.23
CA ALA A 112 -9.81 2.13 -4.30
C ALA A 112 -10.26 0.99 -3.37
N VAL A 113 -9.59 -0.17 -3.42
CA VAL A 113 -9.90 -1.31 -2.52
C VAL A 113 -9.78 -0.92 -1.04
N ALA A 114 -8.79 -0.09 -0.69
CA ALA A 114 -8.65 0.39 0.67
C ALA A 114 -9.75 1.39 1.06
N ILE A 115 -10.18 2.27 0.15
CA ILE A 115 -11.36 3.13 0.37
C ILE A 115 -12.61 2.28 0.61
N ASP A 116 -12.86 1.28 -0.24
CA ASP A 116 -14.02 0.37 -0.12
C ASP A 116 -14.00 -0.44 1.19
N LYS A 117 -12.82 -0.63 1.78
CA LYS A 117 -12.62 -1.27 3.08
C LYS A 117 -12.76 -0.32 4.27
N GLY A 118 -13.14 0.93 4.04
CA GLY A 118 -13.41 1.93 5.07
C GLY A 118 -12.21 2.81 5.44
N PHE A 119 -11.13 2.82 4.64
CA PHE A 119 -9.93 3.63 4.90
C PHE A 119 -9.91 4.98 4.18
N GLY A 120 -11.03 5.46 3.64
CA GLY A 120 -11.08 6.67 2.82
C GLY A 120 -10.40 7.88 3.48
N TRP A 121 -10.89 8.29 4.65
CA TRP A 121 -10.35 9.47 5.36
C TRP A 121 -8.92 9.25 5.87
N GLN A 122 -8.56 8.02 6.24
CA GLN A 122 -7.20 7.69 6.64
C GLN A 122 -6.22 7.76 5.46
N LEU A 123 -6.67 7.36 4.27
CA LEU A 123 -5.89 7.49 3.04
C LEU A 123 -5.79 8.94 2.57
N TYR A 124 -6.86 9.71 2.74
CA TYR A 124 -6.83 11.15 2.53
C TYR A 124 -5.73 11.78 3.38
N ASP A 125 -5.74 11.53 4.70
CA ASP A 125 -4.73 12.05 5.62
C ASP A 125 -3.31 11.60 5.26
N TRP A 126 -3.14 10.37 4.79
CA TRP A 126 -1.86 9.89 4.29
C TRP A 126 -1.41 10.66 3.04
N SER A 127 -2.27 10.82 2.05
CA SER A 127 -1.96 11.52 0.81
C SER A 127 -1.63 13.00 1.06
N THR A 128 -2.41 13.66 1.91
CA THR A 128 -2.20 15.05 2.35
C THR A 128 -0.88 15.19 3.11
N TYR A 129 -0.62 14.31 4.09
CA TYR A 129 0.64 14.33 4.84
C TYR A 129 1.85 14.18 3.92
N VAL A 130 1.80 13.23 2.97
CA VAL A 130 2.88 13.01 1.99
C VAL A 130 3.14 14.25 1.16
N LEU A 131 2.09 14.82 0.55
CA LEU A 131 2.23 15.86 -0.46
C LEU A 131 2.52 17.23 0.16
N GLU A 132 1.98 17.51 1.34
CA GLU A 132 1.93 18.88 1.88
C GLU A 132 2.75 19.03 3.15
N GLN A 133 2.68 18.07 4.07
CA GLN A 133 3.20 18.26 5.45
C GLN A 133 4.56 17.60 5.69
N SER A 134 4.89 16.55 4.94
CA SER A 134 6.14 15.79 5.14
C SER A 134 7.36 16.52 4.56
N ASN A 135 8.53 16.19 5.12
CA ASN A 135 9.84 16.62 4.64
C ASN A 135 10.35 15.86 3.41
N ALA A 136 9.50 15.06 2.74
CA ALA A 136 9.91 14.29 1.57
C ALA A 136 10.34 15.20 0.41
N THR A 137 11.36 14.75 -0.34
CA THR A 137 11.83 15.49 -1.52
C THR A 137 10.72 15.77 -2.55
N ALA A 138 10.86 16.88 -3.28
CA ALA A 138 9.96 17.23 -4.38
C ALA A 138 9.81 16.09 -5.41
N LYS A 139 10.90 15.36 -5.70
CA LYS A 139 10.89 14.18 -6.57
C LYS A 139 10.00 13.06 -6.02
N TYR A 140 10.05 12.78 -4.71
CA TYR A 140 9.20 11.77 -4.08
C TYR A 140 7.73 12.20 -4.10
N LYS A 141 7.44 13.47 -3.78
CA LYS A 141 6.10 14.04 -3.83
C LYS A 141 5.51 13.99 -5.26
N ALA A 142 6.29 14.33 -6.28
CA ALA A 142 5.89 14.23 -7.68
C ALA A 142 5.60 12.77 -8.09
N PHE A 143 6.46 11.83 -7.69
CA PHE A 143 6.22 10.40 -7.88
C PHE A 143 4.90 9.96 -7.21
N LYS A 144 4.65 10.39 -5.97
CA LYS A 144 3.44 10.03 -5.23
C LYS A 144 2.17 10.57 -5.89
N ARG A 145 2.19 11.84 -6.31
CA ARG A 145 1.07 12.50 -7.01
C ARG A 145 0.69 11.79 -8.32
N GLU A 146 1.67 11.21 -9.01
CA GLU A 146 1.41 10.57 -10.31
C GLU A 146 0.95 9.11 -10.20
N ILE A 147 1.38 8.42 -9.16
CA ILE A 147 1.18 6.97 -9.04
C ILE A 147 -0.03 6.62 -8.17
N TYR A 148 -0.36 7.44 -7.17
CA TYR A 148 -1.42 7.18 -6.19
C TYR A 148 -2.56 8.18 -6.36
N LEU A 149 -3.70 7.94 -5.72
CA LEU A 149 -4.78 8.93 -5.68
C LEU A 149 -4.36 10.17 -4.85
N THR A 150 -4.64 11.36 -5.40
CA THR A 150 -4.44 12.63 -4.69
C THR A 150 -5.54 12.85 -3.63
N PRO A 151 -5.34 13.76 -2.66
CA PRO A 151 -6.37 14.07 -1.65
C PRO A 151 -7.73 14.41 -2.28
N THR A 152 -7.75 15.25 -3.31
CA THR A 152 -8.96 15.60 -4.07
C THR A 152 -9.64 14.40 -4.72
N GLN A 153 -8.87 13.48 -5.31
CA GLN A 153 -9.43 12.27 -5.93
C GLN A 153 -9.98 11.29 -4.90
N ILE A 154 -9.35 11.20 -3.72
CA ILE A 154 -9.83 10.38 -2.61
C ILE A 154 -11.14 10.95 -2.06
N GLU A 155 -11.18 12.25 -1.80
CA GLU A 155 -12.38 12.95 -1.31
C GLU A 155 -13.56 12.84 -2.28
N GLN A 156 -13.31 13.01 -3.59
CA GLN A 156 -14.32 12.80 -4.62
C GLN A 156 -14.89 11.38 -4.56
N ARG A 157 -14.03 10.34 -4.48
CA ARG A 157 -14.48 8.94 -4.40
C ARG A 157 -15.26 8.64 -3.13
N ILE A 158 -14.87 9.21 -1.99
CA ILE A 158 -15.62 9.06 -0.74
C ILE A 158 -17.02 9.65 -0.91
N SER A 159 -17.12 10.80 -1.57
CA SER A 159 -18.39 11.52 -1.77
C SER A 159 -19.31 10.82 -2.79
N GLU A 160 -18.76 10.14 -3.79
CA GLU A 160 -19.51 9.38 -4.81
C GLU A 160 -19.97 8.00 -4.32
N GLY A 161 -19.36 7.47 -3.25
CA GLY A 161 -19.68 6.15 -2.66
C GLY A 161 -20.63 6.18 -1.46
N LEU A 162 -21.08 7.37 -1.04
CA LEU A 162 -22.12 7.60 -0.04
C LEU A 162 -23.48 7.82 -0.72
#